data_AF-A0A2W4NCF1-F1
#
_entry.id   AF-A0A2W4NCF1-F1
#
_cell.length_a   1.000
_cell.length_b   1.000
_cell.length_c   1.000
_cell.angle_alpha   90.00
_cell.angle_beta   90.00
_cell.angle_gamma   90.00
#
_symmetry.space_group_name_H-M   'P 1'
#
loop_
_entity.id
_entity.type
_entity.pdbx_description
1 polymer ?
#
loop_
_entity_poly.entity_id
_entity_poly.type
_entity_poly.pdbx_seq_one_letter_code
_entity_poly.pdbx_strand_id
1 'polypeptide(L)' 'MESYSSPRRNLGDGLVARWSTAADTEGVAALFAHVFRESPERPLNTVAMAWICLLYKSPTHRNRLRLRIPL' A
#
# COMPACT_ATOMS: atom_id res chain seq x y z
N MET A 1 -9.85 -26.48 2.01
CA MET A 1 -9.01 -25.46 1.37
C MET A 1 -9.41 -24.12 1.98
N GLU A 2 -8.68 -23.65 2.99
CA GLU A 2 -8.99 -22.38 3.67
C GLU A 2 -8.86 -21.23 2.68
N SER A 3 -9.94 -20.48 2.52
CA SER A 3 -9.98 -19.27 1.71
C SER A 3 -9.11 -18.20 2.39
N TYR A 4 -7.98 -17.83 1.79
CA TYR A 4 -7.14 -16.70 2.23
C TYR A 4 -7.81 -15.34 1.92
N SER A 5 -9.12 -15.19 2.14
CA SER A 5 -9.69 -13.86 2.23
C SER A 5 -9.10 -13.25 3.50
N SER A 6 -7.99 -12.50 3.41
CA SER A 6 -7.47 -11.76 4.55
C SER A 6 -8.58 -10.81 5.01
N PRO A 7 -9.30 -11.12 6.11
CA PRO A 7 -10.48 -10.38 6.46
C PRO A 7 -10.04 -8.98 6.84
N ARG A 8 -10.85 -7.97 6.52
CA ARG A 8 -10.70 -6.66 7.12
C ARG A 8 -10.68 -6.85 8.65
N ARG A 9 -9.54 -6.60 9.29
CA ARG A 9 -9.32 -6.88 10.71
C ARG A 9 -9.16 -5.56 11.46
N ASN A 10 -10.00 -5.34 12.48
CA ASN A 10 -9.86 -4.21 13.39
C ASN A 10 -8.62 -4.43 14.28
N LEU A 11 -7.79 -3.40 14.44
CA LEU A 11 -6.57 -3.42 15.26
C LEU A 11 -6.70 -2.61 16.57
N GLY A 12 -7.87 -2.02 16.85
CA GLY A 12 -8.06 -1.04 17.93
C GLY A 12 -7.75 0.38 17.47
N ASP A 13 -8.11 1.38 18.27
CA ASP A 13 -7.78 2.80 18.05
C ASP A 13 -8.16 3.36 16.66
N GLY A 14 -9.23 2.83 16.06
CA GLY A 14 -9.67 3.19 14.71
C GLY A 14 -8.80 2.62 13.57
N LEU A 15 -7.78 1.82 13.88
CA LEU A 15 -6.92 1.17 12.90
C LEU A 15 -7.54 -0.10 12.32
N VAL A 16 -7.33 -0.30 11.01
CA VAL A 16 -7.85 -1.47 10.29
C VAL A 16 -6.80 -2.04 9.36
N ALA A 17 -6.49 -3.33 9.53
CA ALA A 17 -5.74 -4.11 8.57
C ALA A 17 -6.65 -4.56 7.44
N ARG A 18 -6.30 -4.17 6.21
CA ARG A 18 -6.93 -4.61 4.96
C ARG A 18 -5.89 -4.57 3.84
N TRP A 19 -6.19 -5.23 2.73
CA TRP A 19 -5.44 -4.99 1.50
C TRP A 19 -5.55 -3.52 1.09
N SER A 20 -4.43 -2.96 0.64
CA SER A 20 -4.40 -1.61 0.08
C SER A 20 -5.08 -1.59 -1.29
N THR A 21 -5.54 -0.41 -1.67
CA THR A 21 -6.25 -0.12 -2.92
C THR A 21 -5.57 1.06 -3.61
N ALA A 22 -5.97 1.37 -4.84
CA ALA A 22 -5.47 2.55 -5.56
C ALA A 22 -5.74 3.88 -4.83
N ALA A 23 -6.75 3.93 -3.95
CA ALA A 23 -7.01 5.13 -3.14
C ALA A 23 -5.94 5.38 -2.07
N ASP A 24 -5.17 4.35 -1.69
CA ASP A 24 -4.18 4.46 -0.61
C ASP A 24 -2.81 4.96 -1.10
N THR A 25 -2.63 5.16 -2.41
CA THR A 25 -1.32 5.43 -3.02
C THR A 25 -0.61 6.63 -2.41
N GLU A 26 -1.30 7.76 -2.23
CA GLU A 26 -0.67 8.98 -1.70
C GLU A 26 -0.23 8.82 -0.25
N GLY A 27 -1.08 8.21 0.59
CA GLY A 27 -0.76 7.95 2.00
C GLY A 27 0.41 6.97 2.16
N VAL A 28 0.43 5.88 1.38
CA VAL A 28 1.54 4.91 1.41
C VAL A 28 2.82 5.54 0.86
N ALA A 29 2.74 6.33 -0.21
CA ALA A 29 3.91 7.00 -0.78
C ALA A 29 4.52 8.01 0.19
N ALA A 30 3.69 8.79 0.89
CA ALA A 30 4.14 9.70 1.94
C ALA A 30 4.80 8.94 3.10
N LEU A 31 4.16 7.87 3.60
CA LEU A 31 4.73 7.03 4.67
C LEU A 31 6.13 6.51 4.29
N PHE A 32 6.29 5.97 3.07
CA PHE A 32 7.58 5.47 2.60
C PHE A 32 8.61 6.58 2.45
N ALA A 33 8.20 7.79 2.04
CA ALA A 33 9.08 8.94 1.98
C ALA A 33 9.64 9.34 3.36
N HIS A 34 8.86 9.13 4.43
CA HIS A 34 9.30 9.32 5.81
C HIS A 34 10.18 8.17 6.32
N VAL A 35 9.76 6.91 6.13
CA VAL A 35 10.44 5.71 6.66
C VAL A 35 11.82 5.54 6.04
N PHE A 36 11.95 5.78 4.74
CA PHE A 36 13.21 5.63 4.00
C PHE A 36 13.97 6.94 3.84
N ARG A 37 13.67 7.95 4.66
CA ARG A 37 14.45 9.18 4.73
C ARG A 37 15.80 8.91 5.42
N GLU A 38 16.86 9.53 4.93
CA GLU A 38 18.23 9.38 5.44
C GLU A 38 18.38 9.79 6.92
N SER A 39 17.82 10.93 7.32
CA SER A 39 17.79 11.39 8.72
C SER A 39 16.60 12.34 8.99
N PRO A 40 16.23 12.60 10.26
CA PRO A 40 15.11 13.48 10.59
C PRO A 40 15.17 14.90 10.06
N GLU A 41 16.37 15.43 9.84
CA GLU A 41 16.66 16.80 9.39
C GLU A 41 16.69 16.91 7.86
N ARG A 42 16.83 15.78 7.15
CA ARG A 42 16.86 15.76 5.70
C ARG A 42 15.45 15.97 5.10
N PRO A 43 15.36 16.39 3.83
CA PRO A 43 14.10 16.33 3.09
C PRO A 43 13.54 14.91 3.00
N LEU A 44 12.26 14.77 2.70
CA LEU A 44 11.62 13.49 2.46
C LEU A 44 12.26 12.75 1.27
N ASN A 45 12.28 11.42 1.34
CA ASN A 45 12.78 10.61 0.25
C ASN A 45 11.77 10.57 -0.91
N THR A 46 11.86 11.55 -1.81
CA THR A 46 10.98 11.69 -2.98
C THR A 46 11.15 10.53 -3.98
N VAL A 47 12.32 9.89 -4.01
CA VAL A 47 12.56 8.70 -4.83
C VAL A 47 11.70 7.53 -4.33
N ALA A 48 11.69 7.27 -3.01
CA ALA A 48 10.83 6.24 -2.42
C ALA A 48 9.34 6.52 -2.69
N MET A 49 8.91 7.78 -2.56
CA MET A 49 7.56 8.21 -2.90
C MET A 49 7.21 7.90 -4.38
N ALA A 50 8.09 8.24 -5.31
CA ALA A 50 7.90 8.00 -6.73
C ALA A 50 7.81 6.51 -7.08
N TRP A 51 8.63 5.67 -6.44
CA TRP A 51 8.58 4.21 -6.59
C TRP A 51 7.22 3.63 -6.17
N ILE A 52 6.66 4.07 -5.04
CA ILE A 52 5.32 3.64 -4.60
C ILE A 52 4.24 4.10 -5.58
N CYS A 53 4.28 5.36 -6.03
CA CYS A 53 3.35 5.85 -7.04
C CYS A 53 3.40 5.01 -8.32
N LEU A 54 4.58 4.58 -8.76
CA LEU A 54 4.74 3.71 -9.93
C LEU A 54 4.16 2.31 -9.68
N LEU A 55 4.39 1.73 -8.51
CA LEU A 55 3.87 0.40 -8.13
C LEU A 55 2.35 0.33 -8.25
N TYR A 56 1.64 1.35 -7.74
CA TYR A 56 0.18 1.39 -7.78
C TYR A 56 -0.40 1.75 -9.16
N LYS A 57 0.34 2.51 -9.98
CA LYS A 57 -0.07 2.87 -11.35
C LYS A 57 0.20 1.77 -12.38
N SER A 58 1.05 0.79 -12.05
CA SER A 58 1.42 -0.29 -12.96
C SER A 58 0.24 -1.25 -13.23
N PRO A 59 -0.06 -1.59 -14.49
CA PRO A 59 -1.20 -2.45 -14.85
C PRO A 59 -1.13 -3.86 -14.25
N THR A 60 0.08 -4.35 -13.96
CA THR A 60 0.34 -5.60 -13.23
C THR A 60 -0.21 -5.58 -11.80
N HIS A 61 -0.33 -4.40 -11.16
CA HIS A 61 -0.89 -4.26 -9.82
C HIS A 61 -2.42 -4.12 -9.84
N ARG A 62 -2.97 -3.46 -10.87
CA ARG A 62 -4.42 -3.35 -11.10
C ARG A 62 -5.11 -4.72 -11.28
N ASN A 63 -4.40 -5.69 -11.87
CA ASN A 63 -4.92 -7.04 -12.13
C ASN A 63 -4.63 -8.08 -11.03
N ARG A 64 -3.60 -7.91 -10.19
CA ARG A 64 -3.32 -8.85 -9.09
C ARG A 64 -4.32 -8.78 -7.93
N LEU A 65 -5.06 -7.67 -7.82
CA LEU A 65 -6.18 -7.54 -6.86
C LEU A 65 -7.54 -7.99 -7.46
N ARG A 66 -7.58 -8.45 -8.71
CA ARG A 66 -8.82 -8.90 -9.41
C ARG A 66 -8.81 -10.34 -9.95
N LEU A 67 -7.72 -11.08 -9.82
CA LEU A 67 -7.60 -12.49 -10.23
C LEU A 67 -7.31 -13.31 -8.96
N ARG A 68 -8.15 -14.19 -8.41
CA ARG A 68 -9.28 -15.00 -8.92
C ARG A 68 -10.24 -15.30 -7.76
N ILE A 69 -11.54 -15.06 -7.95
CA ILE A 69 -12.57 -15.96 -7.41
C ILE A 69 -13.34 -16.40 -8.67
N PRO A 70 -13.26 -17.67 -9.11
CA PRO A 70 -14.19 -18.16 -10.11
C PRO A 70 -15.60 -18.17 -9.49
N LEU A 71 -16.59 -17.73 -10.28
CA LEU A 71 -18.01 -17.88 -9.99
C LEU A 71 -18.37 -19.34 -9.68
#